data_AF-A0A934JXB1-F1
#
_entry.id   AF-A0A934JXB1-F1
#
_cell.length_a   1.000
_cell.length_b   1.000
_cell.length_c   1.000
_cell.angle_alpha   90.00
_cell.angle_beta   90.00
_cell.angle_gamma   90.00
#
_symmetry.space_group_name_H-M   'P 1'
#
loop_
_entity.id
_entity.type
_entity.pdbx_description
1 polymer ?
#
loop_
_entity_poly.entity_id
_entity_poly.type
_entity_poly.pdbx_seq_one_letter_code
_entity_poly.pdbx_strand_id
1 'polypeptide(L)'
;MWQVLIRVVLASVLSFIAVLPVWAEATIARAQFSTDVIDREPIDDIGTTVKVEYGGIQRVYFFTDLRDMAGSQVLHRWKLDGEVYAEIPFFEIGGDRWRVWSSKRLLPGFDGTWSVDTVLDGKVIDTRAFEYVDEE
;
A
#
# COMPACT_ATOMS: atom_id res chain seq x y z
N MET A 1 -10.09 -61.08 -52.57
CA MET A 1 -10.73 -61.76 -51.43
C MET A 1 -9.90 -61.40 -50.20
N TRP A 2 -10.39 -60.48 -49.36
CA TRP A 2 -11.09 -60.77 -48.09
C TRP A 2 -10.11 -60.48 -46.94
N GLN A 3 -10.37 -59.68 -45.89
CA GLN A 3 -11.39 -58.71 -45.51
C GLN A 3 -10.90 -58.16 -44.14
N VAL A 4 -11.02 -56.84 -43.92
CA VAL A 4 -11.12 -56.09 -42.63
C VAL A 4 -10.03 -56.34 -41.54
N LEU A 5 -9.74 -55.53 -40.52
CA LEU A 5 -10.37 -54.47 -39.72
C LEU A 5 -9.20 -54.00 -38.80
N ILE A 6 -8.92 -52.72 -38.53
CA ILE A 6 -9.37 -52.02 -37.31
C ILE A 6 -8.65 -50.67 -37.29
N ARG A 7 -9.43 -49.62 -37.07
CA ARG A 7 -8.98 -48.29 -36.69
C ARG A 7 -8.42 -48.34 -35.27
N VAL A 8 -7.19 -47.88 -35.05
CA VAL A 8 -6.82 -47.29 -33.75
C VAL A 8 -6.08 -45.99 -34.01
N VAL A 9 -6.84 -44.90 -33.90
CA VAL A 9 -6.31 -43.56 -33.68
C VAL A 9 -5.74 -43.55 -32.27
N LEU A 10 -4.44 -43.30 -32.13
CA LEU A 10 -3.84 -42.93 -30.86
C LEU A 10 -2.94 -41.71 -31.10
N ALA A 11 -3.59 -40.56 -31.28
CA ALA A 11 -2.96 -39.28 -31.05
C ALA A 11 -2.85 -39.09 -29.53
N SER A 12 -1.79 -39.63 -28.92
CA SER A 12 -1.45 -39.32 -27.54
C SER A 12 -0.82 -37.93 -27.49
N VAL A 13 -1.67 -36.90 -27.56
CA VAL A 13 -1.30 -35.54 -27.15
C VAL A 13 -1.25 -35.56 -25.62
N LEU A 14 -0.03 -35.63 -25.07
CA LEU A 14 0.21 -35.36 -23.65
C LEU A 14 -0.17 -33.89 -23.39
N SER A 15 -1.41 -33.64 -22.99
CA SER A 15 -1.84 -32.36 -22.44
C SER A 15 -1.23 -32.21 -21.04
N PHE A 16 0.01 -31.75 -20.98
CA PHE A 16 0.60 -31.26 -19.74
C PHE A 16 -0.05 -29.91 -19.45
N ILE A 17 -1.12 -29.91 -18.65
CA ILE A 17 -1.70 -28.67 -18.14
C ILE A 17 -0.68 -28.10 -17.16
N ALA A 18 0.11 -27.12 -17.62
CA ALA A 18 0.95 -26.34 -16.73
C ALA A 18 0.01 -25.50 -15.85
N VAL A 19 -0.15 -25.91 -14.58
CA VAL A 19 -0.69 -25.03 -13.55
C VAL A 19 0.37 -23.97 -13.33
N LEU A 20 0.18 -22.80 -13.93
CA LEU A 20 1.02 -21.66 -13.62
C LEU A 20 0.74 -21.27 -12.16
N PRO A 21 1.77 -21.07 -11.33
CA PRO A 21 1.55 -20.46 -10.03
C PRO A 21 0.95 -19.07 -10.28
N VAL A 22 -0.22 -18.80 -9.71
CA VAL A 22 -0.75 -17.44 -9.60
C VAL A 22 0.04 -16.81 -8.46
N TRP A 23 0.97 -15.93 -8.80
CA TRP A 23 1.64 -15.11 -7.81
C TRP A 23 0.63 -14.04 -7.42
N ALA A 24 0.33 -13.94 -6.13
CA ALA A 24 -0.56 -12.89 -5.66
C ALA A 24 0.12 -11.53 -5.94
N GLU A 25 -0.61 -10.62 -6.58
CA GLU A 25 -0.07 -9.33 -6.99
C GLU A 25 -0.02 -8.40 -5.77
N ALA A 26 1.12 -7.75 -5.56
CA ALA A 26 1.31 -6.81 -4.47
C ALA A 26 0.25 -5.70 -4.53
N THR A 27 -0.57 -5.58 -3.48
CA THR A 27 -1.67 -4.61 -3.44
C THR A 27 -1.77 -3.92 -2.08
N ILE A 28 -2.36 -2.74 -2.07
CA ILE A 28 -2.70 -2.03 -0.85
C ILE A 28 -4.20 -2.21 -0.64
N ALA A 29 -4.56 -3.00 0.39
CA ALA A 29 -5.97 -3.23 0.72
C ALA A 29 -6.62 -1.99 1.33
N ARG A 30 -5.84 -1.19 2.06
CA ARG A 30 -6.31 0.06 2.67
C ARG A 30 -5.15 1.02 2.89
N ALA A 31 -5.36 2.29 2.59
CA ALA A 31 -4.47 3.39 2.93
C ALA A 31 -5.33 4.56 3.42
N GLN A 32 -5.07 5.04 4.64
CA GLN A 32 -5.82 6.15 5.20
C GLN A 32 -5.00 6.92 6.22
N PHE A 33 -5.43 8.15 6.46
CA PHE A 33 -4.89 8.97 7.52
C PHE A 33 -5.75 8.85 8.78
N SER A 34 -5.14 8.91 9.96
CA SER A 34 -5.83 8.78 11.24
C SER A 34 -5.18 9.65 12.31
N THR A 35 -5.95 10.03 13.34
CA THR A 35 -5.43 10.71 14.52
C THR A 35 -4.58 9.80 15.40
N ASP A 36 -4.82 8.48 15.38
CA ASP A 36 -3.98 7.51 16.09
C ASP A 36 -4.10 6.09 15.51
N VAL A 37 -3.16 5.21 15.89
CA VAL A 37 -3.20 3.78 15.56
C VAL A 37 -3.09 2.97 16.85
N ILE A 38 -4.19 2.28 17.20
CA ILE A 38 -4.29 1.45 18.42
C ILE A 38 -4.54 0.01 18.00
N ASP A 39 -3.89 -0.95 18.65
CA ASP A 39 -3.99 -2.38 18.31
C ASP A 39 -3.74 -2.69 16.82
N ARG A 40 -2.84 -1.89 16.22
CA ARG A 40 -2.44 -1.94 14.81
C ARG A 40 -3.58 -1.58 13.83
N GLU A 41 -4.56 -0.83 14.28
CA GLU A 41 -5.72 -0.37 13.51
C GLU A 41 -5.88 1.15 13.66
N PRO A 42 -6.14 1.90 12.57
CA PRO A 42 -6.48 3.31 12.68
C PRO A 42 -7.80 3.47 13.43
N ILE A 43 -7.87 4.46 14.32
CA ILE A 43 -9.07 4.68 15.14
C ILE A 43 -10.15 5.48 14.40
N ASP A 44 -9.76 6.21 13.36
CA ASP A 44 -10.61 7.09 12.56
C ASP A 44 -10.06 7.30 11.15
N ASP A 45 -10.76 8.12 10.36
CA ASP A 45 -10.29 8.67 9.10
C ASP A 45 -10.40 10.20 9.19
N ILE A 46 -9.26 10.89 9.11
CA ILE A 46 -9.24 12.37 9.19
C ILE A 46 -9.77 13.04 7.91
N GLY A 47 -9.96 12.27 6.83
CA GLY A 47 -10.45 12.78 5.56
C GLY A 47 -9.42 13.60 4.80
N THR A 48 -9.91 14.57 4.02
CA THR A 48 -9.10 15.33 3.06
C THR A 48 -8.64 16.69 3.58
N THR A 49 -9.05 17.09 4.78
CA THR A 49 -8.74 18.42 5.32
C THR A 49 -8.57 18.34 6.82
N VAL A 50 -7.46 18.89 7.30
CA VAL A 50 -7.08 18.94 8.71
C VAL A 50 -6.85 20.40 9.06
N LYS A 51 -7.49 20.87 10.13
CA LYS A 51 -7.32 22.25 10.61
C LYS A 51 -6.13 22.33 11.58
N VAL A 52 -5.40 23.42 11.53
CA VAL A 52 -4.29 23.69 12.46
C VAL A 52 -4.82 23.82 13.88
N GLU A 53 -4.25 23.06 14.81
CA GLU A 53 -4.56 23.16 16.24
C GLU A 53 -3.46 23.93 16.99
N TYR A 54 -3.83 25.07 17.56
CA TYR A 54 -2.95 25.88 18.40
C TYR A 54 -2.91 25.37 19.85
N GLY A 55 -1.71 25.33 20.43
CA GLY A 55 -1.52 24.97 21.84
C GLY A 55 -1.47 23.47 22.13
N GLY A 56 -1.53 22.62 21.09
CA GLY A 56 -1.42 21.17 21.19
C GLY A 56 -0.32 20.59 20.29
N ILE A 57 -0.03 19.30 20.48
CA ILE A 57 0.77 18.53 19.54
C ILE A 57 -0.19 17.83 18.58
N GLN A 58 -0.33 18.36 17.37
CA GLN A 58 -1.12 17.71 16.34
C GLN A 58 -0.27 16.64 15.63
N ARG A 59 -0.76 15.41 15.62
CA ARG A 59 -0.08 14.28 14.98
C ARG A 59 -1.04 13.59 14.03
N VAL A 60 -0.56 13.35 12.81
CA VAL A 60 -1.27 12.56 11.82
C VAL A 60 -0.50 11.28 11.55
N TYR A 61 -1.23 10.17 11.60
CA TYR A 61 -0.74 8.86 11.23
C TYR A 61 -1.20 8.55 9.82
N PHE A 62 -0.33 7.91 9.05
CA PHE A 62 -0.67 7.29 7.79
C PHE A 62 -0.54 5.78 7.94
N PHE A 63 -1.67 5.10 7.83
CA PHE A 63 -1.81 3.65 7.98
C PHE A 63 -1.93 3.00 6.60
N THR A 64 -1.25 1.87 6.42
CA THR A 64 -1.40 1.02 5.23
C THR A 64 -1.53 -0.46 5.59
N ASP A 65 -2.49 -1.14 4.95
CA ASP A 65 -2.67 -2.60 4.98
C ASP A 65 -2.15 -3.18 3.66
N LEU A 66 -0.93 -3.71 3.71
CA LEU A 66 -0.16 -4.24 2.60
C LEU A 66 -0.52 -5.71 2.38
N ARG A 67 -0.65 -6.10 1.11
CA ARG A 67 -0.93 -7.48 0.68
C ARG A 67 0.12 -7.95 -0.31
N ASP A 68 0.60 -9.17 -0.09
CA ASP A 68 1.48 -9.90 -1.00
C ASP A 68 2.80 -9.15 -1.29
N MET A 69 3.33 -8.45 -0.27
CA MET A 69 4.59 -7.69 -0.32
C MET A 69 5.70 -8.31 0.53
N ALA A 70 5.59 -9.60 0.86
CA ALA A 70 6.57 -10.28 1.69
C ALA A 70 7.98 -10.26 1.05
N GLY A 71 8.97 -9.82 1.82
CA GLY A 71 10.36 -9.68 1.35
C GLY A 71 10.66 -8.43 0.51
N SER A 72 9.66 -7.61 0.20
CA SER A 72 9.86 -6.31 -0.46
C SER A 72 10.15 -5.18 0.54
N GLN A 73 10.75 -4.10 0.05
CA GLN A 73 10.94 -2.87 0.81
C GLN A 73 9.78 -1.91 0.53
N VAL A 74 9.06 -1.53 1.59
CA VAL A 74 8.00 -0.52 1.53
C VAL A 74 8.45 0.76 2.22
N LEU A 75 8.09 1.91 1.68
CA LEU A 75 8.47 3.22 2.18
C LEU A 75 7.23 4.12 2.20
N HIS A 76 7.00 4.83 3.30
CA HIS A 76 6.14 6.00 3.33
C HIS A 76 6.98 7.26 3.08
N ARG A 77 6.74 7.92 1.95
CA ARG A 77 7.37 9.19 1.59
C ARG A 77 6.40 10.33 1.83
N TRP A 78 6.63 11.09 2.89
CA TRP A 78 5.89 12.29 3.23
C TRP A 78 6.38 13.46 2.41
N LYS A 79 5.43 14.19 1.81
CA LYS A 79 5.67 15.39 1.02
C LYS A 79 4.80 16.54 1.52
N LEU A 80 5.37 17.73 1.50
CA LEU A 80 4.68 18.99 1.71
C LEU A 80 4.78 19.79 0.40
N ASP A 81 3.64 20.14 -0.19
CA ASP A 81 3.57 20.90 -1.45
C ASP A 81 4.39 20.28 -2.59
N GLY A 82 4.49 18.95 -2.59
CA GLY A 82 5.23 18.16 -3.58
C GLY A 82 6.72 17.97 -3.25
N GLU A 83 7.27 18.69 -2.28
CA GLU A 83 8.65 18.50 -1.82
C GLU A 83 8.75 17.37 -0.80
N VAL A 84 9.76 16.52 -0.93
CA VAL A 84 9.97 15.39 0.00
C VAL A 84 10.42 15.91 1.35
N TYR A 85 9.54 15.75 2.34
CA TYR A 85 9.79 16.16 3.72
C TYR A 85 10.43 15.04 4.54
N ALA A 86 10.02 13.79 4.32
CA ALA A 86 10.63 12.64 4.98
C ALA A 86 10.35 11.32 4.28
N GLU A 87 11.26 10.37 4.46
CA GLU A 87 11.13 9.00 4.01
C GLU A 87 11.22 8.04 5.20
N ILE A 88 10.24 7.15 5.34
CA ILE A 88 10.11 6.22 6.46
C ILE A 88 10.04 4.79 5.89
N PRO A 89 11.17 4.08 5.84
CA PRO A 89 11.25 2.73 5.28
C PRO A 89 10.79 1.65 6.27
N PHE A 90 10.24 0.57 5.72
CA PHE A 90 9.87 -0.68 6.38
C PHE A 90 10.57 -1.83 5.65
N PHE A 91 11.62 -2.37 6.28
CA PHE A 91 12.55 -3.32 5.65
C PHE A 91 12.18 -4.80 5.83
N GLU A 92 11.29 -5.11 6.77
CA GLU A 92 10.96 -6.49 7.14
C GLU A 92 9.45 -6.76 7.01
N ILE A 93 8.97 -6.78 5.77
CA ILE A 93 7.61 -7.25 5.48
C ILE A 93 7.62 -8.78 5.50
N GLY A 94 7.22 -9.36 6.64
CA GLY A 94 7.41 -10.77 6.94
C GLY A 94 6.28 -11.71 6.52
N GLY A 95 5.21 -11.21 5.90
CA GLY A 95 4.09 -12.07 5.49
C GLY A 95 3.12 -11.42 4.51
N ASP A 96 2.22 -12.25 3.98
CA ASP A 96 1.28 -11.91 2.90
C ASP A 96 0.30 -10.80 3.28
N ARG A 97 0.03 -10.61 4.57
CA ARG A 97 -0.67 -9.43 5.08
C ARG A 97 0.20 -8.73 6.10
N TRP A 98 0.51 -7.47 5.84
CA TRP A 98 1.32 -6.67 6.74
C TRP A 98 0.74 -5.28 6.94
N ARG A 99 0.61 -4.87 8.19
CA ARG A 99 0.11 -3.54 8.53
C ARG A 99 1.28 -2.70 9.00
N VAL A 100 1.45 -1.54 8.39
CA VAL A 100 2.46 -0.54 8.78
C VAL A 100 1.79 0.81 8.97
N TRP A 101 2.45 1.66 9.74
CA TRP A 101 2.04 3.04 9.89
C TRP A 101 3.25 3.91 10.16
N SER A 102 3.13 5.16 9.75
CA SER A 102 4.10 6.20 10.07
C SER A 102 3.36 7.43 10.53
N SER A 103 4.00 8.34 11.25
CA SER A 103 3.37 9.59 11.67
C SER A 103 4.24 10.81 11.46
N LYS A 104 3.57 11.96 11.37
CA LYS A 104 4.17 13.27 11.41
C LYS A 104 3.48 14.14 12.42
N ARG A 105 4.29 14.95 13.10
CA ARG A 105 3.80 16.06 13.90
C ARG A 105 3.63 17.25 12.96
N LEU A 106 2.41 17.73 12.86
CA LEU A 106 2.07 18.95 12.13
C LEU A 106 2.12 20.09 13.14
N LEU A 107 2.96 21.08 12.89
CA LEU A 107 3.06 22.29 13.69
C LEU A 107 2.44 23.45 12.91
N PRO A 108 1.95 24.50 13.59
CA PRO A 108 1.57 25.74 12.93
C PRO A 108 2.70 26.26 12.02
N GLY A 109 2.34 26.74 10.82
CA GLY A 109 3.29 27.16 9.77
C GLY A 109 3.80 26.06 8.85
N PHE A 110 3.27 24.84 8.95
CA PHE A 110 3.40 23.79 7.94
C PHE A 110 2.10 23.58 7.14
N ASP A 111 1.31 24.65 7.01
CA ASP A 111 0.15 24.71 6.14
C ASP A 111 0.53 24.40 4.69
N GLY A 112 -0.40 23.77 3.98
CA GLY A 112 -0.19 23.30 2.61
C GLY A 112 -0.74 21.90 2.38
N THR A 113 -0.46 21.37 1.19
CA THR A 113 -0.92 20.07 0.76
C THR A 113 0.06 19.01 1.23
N TRP A 114 -0.32 18.27 2.26
CA TRP A 114 0.42 17.11 2.70
C TRP A 114 0.03 15.89 1.88
N SER A 115 1.04 15.15 1.42
CA SER A 115 0.82 13.87 0.74
C SER A 115 1.79 12.81 1.19
N VAL A 116 1.36 11.55 1.10
CA VAL A 116 2.20 10.39 1.38
C VAL A 116 2.15 9.46 0.18
N ASP A 117 3.31 9.22 -0.40
CA ASP A 117 3.49 8.16 -1.38
C ASP A 117 3.85 6.86 -0.64
N THR A 118 3.15 5.79 -0.98
CA THR A 118 3.58 4.43 -0.65
C THR A 118 4.47 3.93 -1.79
N VAL A 119 5.74 3.73 -1.48
CA VAL A 119 6.77 3.31 -2.43
C VAL A 119 7.12 1.85 -2.17
N LEU A 120 6.98 1.00 -3.18
CA LEU A 120 7.36 -0.41 -3.17
C LEU A 120 8.58 -0.59 -4.08
N ASP A 121 9.71 -1.00 -3.51
CA ASP A 121 10.95 -1.29 -4.25
C ASP A 121 11.36 -0.14 -5.20
N GLY A 122 11.18 1.11 -4.75
CA GLY A 122 11.50 2.33 -5.51
C GLY A 122 10.39 2.85 -6.42
N LYS A 123 9.29 2.13 -6.60
CA LYS A 123 8.13 2.54 -7.40
C LYS A 123 6.98 3.03 -6.51
N VAL A 124 6.43 4.21 -6.81
CA VAL A 124 5.19 4.68 -6.18
C VAL A 124 4.02 3.79 -6.62
N ILE A 125 3.29 3.22 -5.66
CA ILE A 125 2.13 2.35 -5.91
C ILE A 125 0.80 2.91 -5.40
N ASP A 126 0.82 3.87 -4.47
CA ASP A 126 -0.35 4.62 -4.00
C ASP A 126 0.10 5.99 -3.50
N THR A 127 -0.77 6.99 -3.62
CA THR A 127 -0.56 8.34 -3.08
C THR A 127 -1.84 8.79 -2.40
N ARG A 128 -1.73 9.29 -1.17
CA ARG A 128 -2.83 9.92 -0.42
C ARG A 128 -2.45 11.33 -0.01
N ALA A 129 -3.42 12.23 0.01
CA ALA A 129 -3.22 13.62 0.36
C ALA A 129 -4.32 14.15 1.27
N PHE A 130 -3.97 15.15 2.07
CA PHE A 130 -4.88 15.99 2.83
C PHE A 130 -4.37 17.42 2.83
N GLU A 131 -5.28 18.37 2.88
CA GLU A 131 -4.96 19.79 3.06
C GLU A 131 -4.79 20.08 4.55
N TYR A 132 -3.67 20.71 4.92
CA TYR A 132 -3.48 21.25 6.24
C TYR A 132 -3.69 22.76 6.19
N VAL A 133 -4.80 23.23 6.73
CA VAL A 133 -5.24 24.62 6.59
C VAL A 133 -5.25 25.33 7.94
N ASP A 134 -4.74 26.55 7.91
CA ASP A 134 -4.83 27.51 9.01
C ASP A 134 -6.03 28.43 8.73
N GLU A 135 -7.07 28.33 9.55
CA GLU A 135 -8.18 29.29 9.52
C GLU A 135 -7.85 30.35 10.59
N GLU A 136 -7.39 31.53 10.16
CA GLU A 136 -7.26 32.72 11.04
C GLU A 136 -8.60 33.09 11.71
#